data_AF-A0A2E7HFT2-F1
#
_entry.id   AF-A0A2E7HFT2-F1
#
_cell.length_a   1.000
_cell.length_b   1.000
_cell.length_c   1.000
_cell.angle_alpha   90.00
_cell.angle_beta   90.00
_cell.angle_gamma   90.00
#
_symmetry.space_group_name_H-M   'P 1'
#
loop_
_entity.id
_entity.type
_entity.pdbx_description
1 polymer ?
#
loop_
_entity_poly.entity_id
_entity_poly.type
_entity_poly.pdbx_seq_one_letter_code
_entity_poly.pdbx_strand_id
1 'polypeptide(L)'
;MRNPAKWMVASLGLVIILIITAFAVANRETIAVSFAPLPWVMDSPLWIAILLSFGIGALFGGLFVWAKAHRSRKRSAERRREIKSIEKQLAVARAQVTKLEAEQRQQQAVLTDNMPVTEQDAA
;
A
#
# COMPACT_ATOMS: atom_id res chain seq x y z
N MET A 1 16.02 11.76 -1.77
CA MET A 1 14.69 12.33 -2.11
C MET A 1 13.79 12.23 -0.88
N ARG A 2 13.51 13.34 -0.18
CA ARG A 2 12.66 13.37 1.04
C ARG A 2 11.21 13.12 0.63
N ASN A 3 10.57 12.08 1.16
CA ASN A 3 9.16 11.79 0.85
C ASN A 3 8.29 12.97 1.33
N PRO A 4 7.66 13.74 0.42
CA PRO A 4 6.94 14.97 0.79
C PRO A 4 5.75 14.67 1.70
N ALA A 5 5.11 13.51 1.53
CA ALA A 5 4.03 13.04 2.40
C ALA A 5 4.44 12.92 3.88
N LYS A 6 5.68 12.54 4.17
CA LYS A 6 6.15 12.44 5.57
C LYS A 6 6.27 13.81 6.23
N TRP A 7 6.62 14.85 5.46
CA TRP A 7 6.75 16.21 5.96
C TRP A 7 5.38 16.88 6.17
N MET A 8 4.40 16.62 5.31
CA MET A 8 3.01 17.06 5.52
C MET A 8 2.40 16.44 6.78
N VAL A 9 2.60 15.15 7.00
CA VAL A 9 2.09 14.47 8.20
C VAL A 9 2.79 15.02 9.46
N ALA A 10 4.11 15.23 9.39
CA ALA A 10 4.86 15.80 10.51
C ALA A 10 4.42 17.24 10.84
N SER A 11 4.21 18.08 9.82
CA SER A 11 3.74 19.46 10.04
C SER A 11 2.32 19.50 10.60
N LEU A 12 1.43 18.62 10.13
CA LEU A 12 0.06 18.54 10.66
C LEU A 12 0.05 18.11 12.13
N GLY A 13 0.88 17.13 12.49
CA GLY A 13 1.04 16.71 13.89
C GLY A 13 1.53 17.85 14.79
N LEU A 14 2.48 18.65 14.32
CA LEU A 14 2.99 19.80 15.07
C LEU A 14 1.89 20.85 15.34
N VAL A 15 1.05 21.15 14.33
CA VAL A 15 -0.07 22.10 14.49
C VAL A 15 -1.07 21.59 15.53
N ILE A 16 -1.42 20.30 15.48
CA ILE A 16 -2.31 19.69 16.47
C ILE A 16 -1.73 19.80 17.89
N ILE A 17 -0.44 19.51 18.06
CA ILE A 17 0.24 19.64 19.36
C ILE A 17 0.18 21.08 19.88
N LEU A 18 0.40 22.07 19.02
CA LEU A 18 0.34 23.48 19.39
C LEU A 18 -1.06 23.91 19.83
N ILE A 19 -2.10 23.51 19.09
CA ILE A 19 -3.51 23.79 19.45
C ILE A 19 -3.85 23.20 20.81
N ILE A 20 -3.48 21.94 21.02
CA ILE A 20 -3.68 21.22 22.27
C ILE A 20 -2.95 21.90 23.43
N THR A 21 -1.70 22.33 23.21
CA THR A 21 -0.89 23.00 24.23
C THR A 21 -1.47 24.38 24.58
N ALA A 22 -1.89 25.15 23.58
CA ALA A 22 -2.54 26.45 23.79
C ALA A 22 -3.86 26.29 24.57
N PHE A 23 -4.67 25.28 24.21
CA PHE A 23 -5.87 24.93 24.95
C PHE A 23 -5.56 24.55 26.41
N ALA A 24 -4.50 23.78 26.64
CA ALA A 24 -4.09 23.38 27.99
C ALA A 24 -3.63 24.57 28.85
N VAL A 25 -2.88 25.50 28.26
CA VAL A 25 -2.41 26.70 28.96
C VAL A 25 -3.55 27.67 29.26
N ALA A 26 -4.53 27.79 28.36
CA ALA A 26 -5.69 28.66 28.53
C ALA A 26 -6.73 28.09 29.51
N ASN A 27 -6.88 26.76 29.59
CA ASN A 27 -7.89 26.08 30.40
C ASN A 27 -7.26 25.38 31.61
N ARG A 28 -6.58 26.14 32.47
CA ARG A 28 -5.94 25.63 33.71
C ARG A 28 -6.89 25.42 34.89
N GLU A 29 -8.18 25.68 34.69
CA GLU A 29 -9.19 25.51 35.74
C GLU A 29 -9.23 24.06 36.23
N THR A 30 -9.19 23.92 37.56
CA THR A 30 -9.31 22.65 38.26
C THR A 30 -10.76 22.21 38.29
N ILE A 31 -11.05 21.03 37.73
CA ILE A 31 -12.35 20.39 37.80
C ILE A 31 -12.25 19.10 38.63
N ALA A 32 -13.32 18.78 39.35
CA ALA A 32 -13.45 17.51 40.03
C ALA A 32 -13.74 16.42 39.00
N VAL A 33 -12.79 15.51 38.79
CA VAL A 33 -12.97 14.35 37.90
C VAL A 33 -13.35 13.14 38.76
N SER A 34 -14.56 12.61 38.55
CA SER A 34 -15.02 11.38 39.19
C SER A 34 -14.74 10.16 38.30
N PHE A 35 -14.13 9.14 38.89
CA PHE A 35 -13.74 7.93 38.17
C PHE A 35 -14.74 6.78 38.41
N ALA A 36 -15.92 6.83 37.81
CA ALA A 36 -16.91 5.75 37.96
C ALA A 36 -16.37 4.39 37.41
N PRO A 37 -16.61 3.24 38.08
CA PRO A 37 -17.40 3.02 39.30
C PRO A 37 -16.63 3.21 40.63
N LEU A 38 -15.36 3.63 40.58
CA LEU A 38 -14.55 3.84 41.78
C LEU A 38 -15.00 5.14 42.50
N PRO A 39 -15.10 5.15 43.85
CA PRO A 39 -15.45 6.34 44.62
C PRO A 39 -14.23 7.27 44.80
N TRP A 40 -13.50 7.52 43.72
CA TRP A 40 -12.36 8.44 43.70
C TRP A 40 -12.69 9.69 42.92
N VAL A 41 -12.46 10.83 43.56
CA VAL A 41 -12.58 12.17 42.99
C VAL A 41 -11.20 12.79 43.05
N MET A 42 -10.68 13.21 41.90
CA MET A 42 -9.39 13.87 41.81
C MET A 42 -9.56 15.23 41.17
N ASP A 43 -9.07 16.27 41.85
CA ASP A 43 -9.02 17.61 41.31
C ASP A 43 -7.90 17.68 40.28
N SER A 44 -8.31 17.79 39.04
CA SER A 44 -7.42 17.78 37.88
C SER A 44 -7.77 18.97 37.00
N PRO A 45 -6.78 19.70 36.47
CA PRO A 45 -7.03 20.59 35.36
C PRO A 45 -7.74 19.86 34.21
N LEU A 46 -8.78 20.48 33.64
CA LEU A 46 -9.61 19.90 32.57
C LEU A 46 -8.76 19.41 31.38
N TRP A 47 -7.71 20.16 31.06
CA TRP A 47 -6.84 19.86 29.94
C TRP A 47 -6.12 18.52 30.06
N ILE A 48 -5.80 18.05 31.27
CA ILE A 48 -5.14 16.76 31.50
C ILE A 48 -6.06 15.60 31.10
N ALA A 49 -7.33 15.66 31.52
CA ALA A 49 -8.32 14.64 31.23
C ALA A 49 -8.58 14.53 29.72
N ILE A 50 -8.74 15.67 29.05
CA ILE A 50 -8.95 15.73 27.59
C ILE A 50 -7.71 15.21 26.86
N LEU A 51 -6.51 15.64 27.28
CA LEU A 51 -5.26 15.18 26.69
C LEU A 51 -5.03 13.69 26.80
N LEU A 52 -5.28 13.12 27.99
CA LEU A 52 -5.14 11.68 28.20
C LEU A 52 -6.13 10.92 27.32
N SER A 53 -7.39 11.37 27.26
CA SER A 53 -8.40 10.74 26.41
C SER A 53 -8.01 10.76 24.92
N PHE A 54 -7.60 11.92 24.42
CA PHE A 54 -7.11 12.06 23.04
C PHE A 54 -5.81 11.30 22.80
N GLY A 55 -4.88 11.33 23.76
CA GLY A 55 -3.60 10.64 23.70
C GLY A 55 -3.78 9.14 23.60
N ILE A 56 -4.68 8.57 24.42
CA ILE A 56 -5.05 7.16 24.35
C ILE A 56 -5.67 6.83 22.99
N GLY A 57 -6.63 7.64 22.52
CA GLY A 57 -7.23 7.47 21.19
C GLY A 57 -6.21 7.52 20.05
N ALA A 58 -5.26 8.46 20.12
CA ALA A 58 -4.18 8.61 19.15
C ALA A 58 -3.17 7.46 19.21
N LEU A 59 -2.86 6.93 20.40
CA LEU A 59 -2.01 5.75 20.55
C LEU A 59 -2.65 4.54 19.89
N PHE A 60 -3.93 4.28 20.15
CA PHE A 60 -4.66 3.18 19.50
C PHE A 60 -4.77 3.38 17.98
N GLY A 61 -5.13 4.58 17.53
CA GLY A 61 -5.20 4.92 16.11
C GLY A 61 -3.85 4.78 15.41
N GLY A 62 -2.77 5.25 16.05
CA GLY A 62 -1.40 5.12 15.58
C GLY A 62 -0.95 3.66 15.49
N LEU A 63 -1.26 2.85 16.51
CA LEU A 63 -1.00 1.40 16.48
C LEU A 63 -1.72 0.71 15.32
N PHE A 64 -2.99 1.07 15.06
CA PHE A 64 -3.76 0.52 13.93
C PHE A 64 -3.14 0.87 12.58
N VAL A 65 -2.73 2.13 12.39
CA VAL A 65 -2.05 2.58 11.17
C VAL A 65 -0.69 1.89 11.02
N TRP A 66 0.07 1.76 12.11
CA TRP A 66 1.35 1.06 12.12
C TRP A 66 1.20 -0.42 11.77
N ALA A 67 0.20 -1.11 12.34
CA ALA A 67 -0.12 -2.50 12.01
C ALA A 67 -0.49 -2.67 10.53
N LYS A 68 -1.32 -1.78 9.97
CA LYS A 68 -1.66 -1.77 8.53
C LYS A 68 -0.43 -1.50 7.65
N ALA A 69 0.40 -0.53 8.03
CA ALA A 69 1.63 -0.20 7.30
C ALA A 69 2.64 -1.36 7.33
N HIS A 70 2.76 -2.05 8.47
CA HIS A 70 3.63 -3.22 8.62
C HIS A 70 3.16 -4.38 7.73
N ARG A 71 1.84 -4.66 7.71
CA ARG A 71 1.24 -5.68 6.85
C ARG A 71 1.36 -5.33 5.35
N SER A 72 1.29 -4.05 5.01
CA SER A 72 1.47 -3.56 3.63
C SER A 72 2.86 -3.86 3.10
N ARG A 73 3.91 -3.71 3.92
CA ARG A 73 5.30 -4.01 3.49
C ARG A 73 5.51 -5.47 3.08
N LYS A 74 4.90 -6.41 3.81
CA LYS A 74 4.97 -7.84 3.47
C LYS A 74 4.24 -8.15 2.16
N ARG A 75 3.05 -7.57 1.99
CA ARG A 75 2.24 -7.70 0.77
C ARG A 75 2.90 -7.06 -0.46
N SER A 76 3.62 -5.94 -0.31
CA SER A 76 4.36 -5.33 -1.42
C SER A 76 5.50 -6.22 -1.92
N ALA A 77 6.15 -6.97 -1.03
CA ALA A 77 7.20 -7.92 -1.41
C ALA A 77 6.62 -9.16 -2.12
N GLU A 78 5.50 -9.69 -1.62
CA GLU A 78 4.79 -10.82 -2.22
C GLU A 78 4.26 -10.47 -3.62
N ARG A 79 3.56 -9.34 -3.78
CA ARG A 79 3.09 -8.88 -5.10
C ARG A 79 4.22 -8.68 -6.11
N ARG A 80 5.40 -8.21 -5.67
CA ARG A 80 6.57 -8.06 -6.56
C ARG A 80 7.10 -9.39 -7.08
N ARG A 81 6.99 -10.46 -6.29
CA ARG A 81 7.41 -11.82 -6.70
C ARG A 81 6.39 -12.41 -7.67
N GLU A 82 5.11 -12.20 -7.39
CA GLU A 82 4.01 -12.65 -8.24
C GLU A 82 4.07 -12.02 -9.64
N ILE A 83 4.27 -10.69 -9.72
CA ILE A 83 4.49 -9.98 -10.99
C ILE A 83 5.66 -10.60 -11.77
N LYS A 84 6.81 -10.83 -11.12
CA LYS A 84 7.96 -11.48 -11.77
C LYS A 84 7.67 -12.89 -12.28
N SER A 85 6.89 -13.68 -11.53
CA SER A 85 6.51 -15.03 -11.99
C SER A 85 5.59 -14.98 -13.21
N ILE A 86 4.64 -14.05 -13.22
CA ILE A 86 3.71 -13.84 -14.34
C ILE A 86 4.50 -13.37 -15.57
N GLU A 87 5.39 -12.38 -15.42
CA GLU A 87 6.28 -11.91 -16.50
C GLU A 87 7.11 -13.07 -17.09
N LYS A 88 7.66 -13.94 -16.24
CA LYS A 88 8.44 -15.10 -16.70
C LYS A 88 7.58 -16.11 -17.45
N GLN A 89 6.38 -16.43 -16.97
CA GLN A 89 5.46 -17.33 -17.65
C GLN A 89 5.03 -16.76 -19.02
N LEU A 90 4.80 -15.46 -19.08
CA LEU A 90 4.41 -14.76 -20.30
C LEU A 90 5.55 -14.75 -21.33
N ALA A 91 6.80 -14.59 -20.88
CA ALA A 91 7.98 -14.72 -21.73
C ALA A 91 8.13 -16.14 -22.30
N VAL A 92 7.93 -17.18 -21.47
CA VAL A 92 7.99 -18.58 -21.92
C VAL A 92 6.89 -18.89 -22.92
N ALA A 93 5.65 -18.48 -22.64
CA ALA A 93 4.52 -18.70 -23.54
C ALA A 93 4.74 -18.01 -24.90
N ARG A 94 5.22 -16.77 -24.90
CA ARG A 94 5.58 -16.05 -26.15
C ARG A 94 6.66 -16.78 -26.94
N ALA A 95 7.70 -17.27 -26.27
CA ALA A 95 8.78 -18.02 -26.93
C ALA A 95 8.28 -19.33 -27.58
N GLN A 96 7.32 -20.01 -26.96
CA GLN A 96 6.70 -21.21 -27.55
C GLN A 96 5.88 -20.87 -28.79
N VAL A 97 5.05 -19.82 -28.73
CA VAL A 97 4.27 -19.36 -29.89
C VAL A 97 5.19 -19.02 -31.07
N THR A 98 6.26 -18.25 -30.83
CA THR A 98 7.21 -17.90 -31.89
C THR A 98 7.92 -19.11 -32.48
N LYS A 99 8.26 -20.12 -31.66
CA LYS A 99 8.84 -21.38 -32.17
C LYS A 99 7.87 -22.13 -33.07
N LEU A 100 6.61 -22.30 -32.63
CA LEU A 100 5.59 -23.00 -33.40
C LEU A 100 5.30 -22.27 -34.73
N GLU A 101 5.25 -20.94 -34.73
CA GLU A 101 5.10 -20.13 -35.95
C GLU A 101 6.30 -20.27 -36.91
N ALA A 102 7.51 -20.43 -36.38
CA ALA A 102 8.70 -20.66 -37.19
C ALA A 102 8.70 -22.06 -37.81
N GLU A 103 8.32 -23.08 -37.04
CA GLU A 103 8.15 -24.46 -37.53
C GLU A 103 7.05 -24.55 -38.60
N GLN A 104 5.91 -23.88 -38.39
CA GLN A 104 4.84 -23.80 -39.39
C GLN A 104 5.31 -23.10 -40.68
N ARG A 105 6.04 -21.99 -40.57
CA ARG A 105 6.61 -21.30 -41.74
C ARG A 105 7.58 -22.19 -42.51
N GLN A 106 8.40 -22.97 -41.80
CA GLN A 106 9.30 -23.92 -42.44
C GLN A 106 8.55 -25.04 -43.16
N GLN A 107 7.53 -25.63 -42.51
CA GLN A 107 6.69 -26.66 -43.14
C GLN A 107 5.95 -26.10 -44.36
N GLN A 108 5.43 -24.89 -44.28
CA GLN A 108 4.73 -24.24 -45.39
C GLN A 108 5.68 -23.90 -46.54
N ALA A 109 6.90 -23.46 -46.26
CA ALA A 109 7.93 -23.25 -47.27
C ALA A 109 8.31 -24.56 -47.97
N VAL A 110 8.49 -25.65 -47.21
CA VAL A 110 8.77 -26.98 -47.77
C VAL A 110 7.59 -27.52 -48.59
N LEU A 111 6.36 -27.32 -48.13
CA LEU A 111 5.15 -27.70 -48.88
C LEU A 111 5.03 -26.90 -50.18
N THR A 112 5.34 -25.60 -50.15
CA THR A 112 5.30 -24.73 -51.33
C THR A 112 6.39 -25.07 -52.34
N ASP A 113 7.60 -25.40 -51.88
CA ASP A 113 8.75 -25.80 -52.71
C ASP A 113 8.54 -27.16 -53.40
N ASN A 114 7.85 -28.09 -52.73
CA ASN A 114 7.51 -29.42 -53.27
C ASN A 114 6.19 -29.45 -54.06
N MET A 115 5.51 -28.32 -54.25
CA MET A 115 4.38 -28.25 -55.19
C MET A 115 4.94 -28.48 -56.61
N PRO A 116 4.52 -29.55 -57.33
CA PRO A 116 4.88 -29.66 -58.73
C PRO A 116 4.32 -28.45 -59.48
N VAL A 117 5.10 -27.87 -60.38
CA VAL A 117 4.78 -26.71 -61.24
C VAL A 117 3.57 -26.97 -62.18
N THR A 118 2.86 -28.08 -62.01
CA THR A 118 1.71 -28.46 -62.80
C THR A 118 0.44 -27.76 -62.31
N GLU A 119 0.28 -26.48 -62.65
CA GLU A 119 -1.04 -25.89 -62.99
C GLU A 119 -0.96 -24.48 -63.57
N GLN A 120 0.22 -23.82 -63.58
CA GLN A 120 0.32 -22.44 -64.06
C GLN A 120 0.62 -22.30 -65.57
N ASP A 121 0.88 -23.41 -66.28
CA ASP A 121 1.13 -23.45 -67.73
C ASP A 121 -0.03 -24.08 -68.54
N ALA A 122 -1.21 -24.29 -67.94
CA ALA A 122 -2.36 -24.94 -68.59
C ALA A 122 -3.56 -24.01 -68.88
N ALA A 123 -3.34 -22.69 -68.99
CA ALA A 123 -4.35 -21.74 -69.44
C ALA A 123 -3.77 -20.71 -70.42
#